data_AF-A0A699ZRK3-F1
#
_entry.id   AF-A0A699ZRK3-F1
#
_cell.length_a   1.000
_cell.length_b   1.000
_cell.length_c   1.000
_cell.angle_alpha   90.00
_cell.angle_beta   90.00
_cell.angle_gamma   90.00
#
_symmetry.space_group_name_H-M   'P 1'
#
loop_
_entity.id
_entity.type
_entity.pdbx_description
1 polymer ?
#
loop_
_entity_poly.entity_id
_entity_poly.type
_entity_poly.pdbx_seq_one_letter_code
_entity_poly.pdbx_strand_id
1 'polypeptide(L)'
;MKPRAFPRVPQQLSASVSWQQLATVFAVLYSLGYLVGFLTKDSLFSGGLVTSGSGHAPSAVLLDATHKWKGDTVHTVFTSSGDAYQNFQSRIMYATYKLVQQQPGGERLTGFTRILHRTVPDVLMDEIPTFHTQPLKPQCDGWCDYPVANSEWLACVRGHSVV
;
A
#
# COMPACT_ATOMS: atom_id res chain seq x y z
N MET A 1 90.80 16.71 -0.51
CA MET A 1 89.85 15.59 -0.65
C MET A 1 88.54 15.95 0.02
N LYS A 2 87.42 15.97 -0.72
CA LYS A 2 86.10 15.70 -0.12
C LYS A 2 85.20 15.02 -1.16
N PRO A 3 84.51 13.92 -0.82
CA PRO A 3 83.99 12.96 -1.78
C PRO A 3 82.59 13.29 -2.30
N ARG A 4 82.26 12.66 -3.44
CA ARG A 4 81.00 12.70 -4.19
C ARG A 4 79.75 12.40 -3.35
N ALA A 5 78.62 12.95 -3.78
CA ALA A 5 77.30 12.38 -3.51
C ALA A 5 76.60 12.08 -4.85
N PHE A 6 76.29 10.81 -5.11
CA PHE A 6 75.41 10.38 -6.19
C PHE A 6 73.96 10.80 -5.87
N PRO A 7 73.15 11.20 -6.87
CA PRO A 7 71.73 11.44 -6.63
C PRO A 7 71.02 10.13 -6.27
N ARG A 8 70.23 10.15 -5.18
CA ARG A 8 69.38 9.03 -4.77
C ARG A 8 68.31 8.79 -5.83
N VAL A 9 68.15 7.54 -6.24
CA VAL A 9 66.97 7.06 -6.97
C VAL A 9 65.73 7.31 -6.09
N PRO A 10 64.63 7.88 -6.62
CA PRO A 10 63.38 7.97 -5.86
C PRO A 10 62.81 6.57 -5.65
N GLN A 11 62.69 6.18 -4.38
CA GLN A 11 61.98 4.98 -3.93
C GLN A 11 60.52 5.07 -4.38
N GLN A 12 60.11 4.23 -5.34
CA GLN A 12 58.69 4.06 -5.63
C GLN A 12 58.00 3.39 -4.44
N LEU A 13 57.18 4.15 -3.71
CA LEU A 13 56.23 3.65 -2.73
C LEU A 13 55.08 2.96 -3.49
N SER A 14 55.18 1.65 -3.70
CA SER A 14 54.03 0.85 -4.08
C SER A 14 53.20 0.59 -2.83
N ALA A 15 52.12 1.35 -2.64
CA ALA A 15 51.11 1.02 -1.65
C ALA A 15 50.31 -0.18 -2.18
N SER A 16 50.65 -1.39 -1.75
CA SER A 16 49.82 -2.57 -2.01
C SER A 16 48.55 -2.46 -1.17
N VAL A 17 47.42 -2.20 -1.83
CA VAL A 17 46.11 -2.19 -1.17
C VAL A 17 45.84 -3.63 -0.70
N SER A 18 45.81 -3.82 0.62
CA SER A 18 45.55 -5.14 1.22
C SER A 18 44.08 -5.51 1.05
N TRP A 19 43.79 -6.79 0.81
CA TRP A 19 42.42 -7.32 0.80
C TRP A 19 41.66 -7.00 2.09
N GLN A 20 42.36 -6.90 3.21
CA GLN A 20 41.77 -6.47 4.49
C GLN A 20 41.29 -5.01 4.44
N GLN A 21 41.99 -4.12 3.75
CA GLN A 21 41.58 -2.73 3.58
C GLN A 21 40.35 -2.61 2.67
N LEU A 22 40.25 -3.44 1.64
CA LEU A 22 39.05 -3.48 0.80
C LEU A 22 37.84 -3.99 1.59
N ALA A 23 38.02 -5.08 2.34
CA ALA A 23 36.96 -5.66 3.16
C ALA A 23 36.44 -4.68 4.23
N THR A 24 37.33 -3.92 4.89
CA THR A 24 36.91 -2.93 5.88
C THR A 24 36.17 -1.76 5.24
N VAL A 25 36.62 -1.28 4.07
CA VAL A 25 35.90 -0.22 3.34
C VAL A 25 34.51 -0.69 2.91
N PHE A 26 34.37 -1.90 2.37
CA PHE A 26 33.05 -2.45 2.01
C PHE A 26 32.14 -2.63 3.23
N ALA A 27 32.66 -3.12 4.35
CA ALA A 27 31.88 -3.28 5.57
C ALA A 27 31.40 -1.92 6.13
N VAL A 28 32.25 -0.90 6.09
CA VAL A 28 31.90 0.47 6.50
C VAL A 28 30.85 1.07 5.56
N LEU A 29 31.01 0.93 4.24
CA LEU A 29 30.03 1.44 3.28
C LEU A 29 28.68 0.73 3.40
N TYR A 30 28.68 -0.58 3.61
CA TYR A 30 27.45 -1.36 3.79
C TYR A 30 26.72 -0.98 5.07
N SER A 31 27.45 -0.82 6.19
CA SER A 31 26.87 -0.41 7.47
C SER A 31 26.38 1.03 7.46
N LEU A 32 27.11 1.96 6.83
CA LEU A 32 26.63 3.34 6.63
C LEU A 32 25.36 3.37 5.77
N GLY A 33 25.34 2.60 4.67
CA GLY A 33 24.18 2.50 3.79
C GLY A 33 22.96 1.93 4.51
N TYR A 34 23.15 0.89 5.33
CA TYR A 34 22.07 0.32 6.13
C TYR A 34 21.55 1.30 7.19
N LEU A 35 22.45 2.07 7.83
CA LEU A 35 22.07 3.07 8.82
C LEU A 35 21.32 4.25 8.19
N VAL A 36 21.80 4.78 7.06
CA VAL A 36 21.09 5.84 6.30
C VAL A 36 19.74 5.33 5.82
N GLY A 37 19.69 4.11 5.28
CA GLY A 37 18.45 3.46 4.88
C GLY A 37 17.52 3.15 6.06
N PHE A 38 18.02 2.99 7.28
CA PHE A 38 17.22 2.84 8.51
C PHE A 38 16.66 4.17 8.99
N LEU A 39 17.45 5.25 8.93
CA LEU A 39 17.08 6.56 9.41
C LEU A 39 16.19 7.35 8.43
N THR A 40 16.25 7.04 7.13
CA THR A 40 15.47 7.75 6.09
C THR A 40 14.21 7.01 5.64
N LYS A 41 13.85 5.88 6.27
CA LYS A 41 12.62 5.11 5.94
C LYS A 41 11.38 5.97 5.98
N ASP A 42 11.31 6.89 6.95
CA ASP A 42 10.16 7.77 7.16
C ASP A 42 10.17 9.00 6.22
N SER A 43 11.36 9.38 5.72
CA SER A 43 11.54 10.54 4.84
C SER A 43 11.34 10.22 3.36
N LEU A 44 11.62 8.98 2.93
CA LEU A 44 11.42 8.53 1.54
C LEU A 44 9.94 8.34 1.17
N PHE A 45 9.06 8.14 2.15
CA PHE A 45 7.60 8.04 1.94
C PHE A 45 6.81 9.32 2.27
N SER A 46 7.46 10.39 2.75
CA SER A 46 6.80 11.64 3.12
C SER A 46 6.95 12.78 2.08
N GLY A 47 7.55 12.50 0.92
CA GLY A 47 7.68 13.45 -0.19
C GLY A 47 6.42 13.58 -1.05
N GLY A 48 5.25 13.79 -0.44
CA GLY A 48 3.99 14.07 -1.12
C GLY A 48 3.46 15.44 -0.69
N LEU A 49 3.57 16.43 -1.57
CA LEU A 49 2.96 17.75 -1.44
C LEU A 49 1.46 17.62 -1.13
N VAL A 50 1.06 17.85 0.12
CA VAL A 50 -0.33 18.02 0.50
C VAL A 50 -0.76 19.39 0.01
N THR A 51 -1.42 19.43 -1.15
CA THR A 51 -2.23 20.59 -1.52
C THR A 51 -3.42 20.62 -0.57
N SER A 52 -3.52 21.70 0.20
CA SER A 52 -4.67 21.98 1.06
C SER A 52 -5.88 22.25 0.17
N GLY A 53 -6.58 21.18 -0.19
CA GLY A 53 -7.85 21.20 -0.90
C GLY A 53 -8.99 21.31 0.10
N SER A 54 -9.75 22.39 -0.01
CA SER A 54 -10.96 22.70 0.73
C SER A 54 -11.91 21.50 0.85
N GLY A 55 -12.24 21.15 2.10
CA GLY A 55 -13.18 20.09 2.44
C GLY A 55 -14.54 20.32 1.79
N HIS A 56 -14.87 19.46 0.84
CA HIS A 56 -16.25 19.09 0.55
C HIS A 56 -16.46 17.73 1.18
N ALA A 57 -17.37 17.66 2.15
CA ALA A 57 -17.80 16.40 2.73
C ALA A 57 -18.19 15.43 1.60
N PRO A 58 -17.76 14.16 1.64
CA PRO A 58 -18.25 13.19 0.67
C PRO A 58 -19.75 13.08 0.88
N SER A 59 -20.51 13.53 -0.12
CA SER A 59 -21.91 13.20 -0.24
C SER A 59 -22.01 11.69 -0.10
N ALA A 60 -22.51 11.23 1.04
CA ALA A 60 -22.96 9.86 1.18
C ALA A 60 -23.91 9.63 0.00
N VAL A 61 -23.48 8.81 -0.96
CA VAL A 61 -24.37 8.32 -2.00
C VAL A 61 -25.39 7.49 -1.23
N LEU A 62 -26.49 8.15 -0.87
CA LEU A 62 -27.70 7.49 -0.45
C LEU A 62 -28.04 6.56 -1.60
N LEU A 63 -27.66 5.29 -1.45
CA LEU A 63 -28.13 4.21 -2.29
C LEU A 63 -29.64 4.32 -2.24
N ASP A 64 -30.23 4.78 -3.33
CA ASP A 64 -31.67 4.81 -3.52
C ASP A 64 -32.16 3.36 -3.44
N ALA A 65 -32.54 2.95 -2.23
CA ALA A 65 -33.00 1.60 -1.92
C ALA A 65 -34.33 1.27 -2.62
N THR A 66 -34.89 2.21 -3.39
CA THR A 66 -36.14 2.04 -4.14
C THR A 66 -35.93 1.60 -5.59
N HIS A 67 -34.69 1.65 -6.11
CA HIS A 67 -34.40 1.19 -7.47
C HIS A 67 -34.31 -0.35 -7.54
N LYS A 68 -35.42 -1.01 -7.89
CA LYS A 68 -35.42 -2.44 -8.23
C LYS A 68 -34.55 -2.66 -9.46
N TRP A 69 -33.36 -3.21 -9.24
CA TRP A 69 -32.47 -3.64 -10.31
C TRP A 69 -33.15 -4.68 -11.21
N LYS A 70 -33.04 -4.49 -12.52
CA LYS A 70 -33.54 -5.45 -13.51
C LYS A 70 -32.74 -6.74 -13.34
N GLY A 71 -33.35 -7.92 -13.47
CA GLY A 71 -32.70 -9.23 -13.20
C GLY A 71 -31.51 -9.62 -14.10
N ASP A 72 -30.99 -8.68 -14.89
CA ASP A 72 -29.90 -8.83 -15.84
C ASP A 72 -28.73 -7.88 -15.50
N THR A 73 -28.64 -7.43 -14.25
CA THR A 73 -27.58 -6.55 -13.74
C THR A 73 -26.62 -7.29 -12.82
N VAL A 74 -25.35 -6.93 -12.85
CA VAL A 74 -24.28 -7.50 -12.04
C VAL A 74 -23.68 -6.41 -11.16
N HIS A 75 -23.63 -6.69 -9.85
CA HIS A 75 -22.92 -5.88 -8.87
C HIS A 75 -21.68 -6.65 -8.40
N THR A 76 -20.51 -6.08 -8.64
CA THR A 76 -19.24 -6.69 -8.21
C THR A 76 -18.92 -6.29 -6.78
N VAL A 77 -18.73 -7.28 -5.92
CA VAL A 77 -18.38 -7.08 -4.51
C VAL A 77 -17.11 -7.84 -4.20
N PHE A 78 -16.20 -7.22 -3.46
CA PHE A 78 -14.99 -7.89 -2.99
C PHE A 78 -14.59 -7.41 -1.60
N THR A 79 -13.82 -8.24 -0.91
CA THR A 79 -13.40 -8.05 0.47
C THR A 79 -11.97 -7.56 0.54
N SER A 80 -11.67 -6.61 1.43
CA SER A 80 -10.33 -6.05 1.63
C SER A 80 -10.01 -5.87 3.11
N SER A 81 -8.78 -6.18 3.48
CA SER A 81 -8.19 -5.86 4.79
C SER A 81 -7.64 -4.43 4.86
N GLY A 82 -7.58 -3.71 3.72
CA GLY A 82 -6.98 -2.38 3.64
C GLY A 82 -5.45 -2.35 3.78
N ASP A 83 -4.76 -3.50 3.66
CA ASP A 83 -3.30 -3.56 3.60
C ASP A 83 -2.75 -3.01 2.27
N ALA A 84 -1.45 -2.70 2.21
CA ALA A 84 -0.85 -2.07 1.03
C ALA A 84 -1.01 -2.90 -0.25
N TYR A 85 -0.98 -4.23 -0.14
CA TYR A 85 -1.11 -5.13 -1.27
C TYR A 85 -2.56 -5.17 -1.77
N GLN A 86 -3.51 -5.37 -0.86
CA GLN A 86 -4.93 -5.35 -1.12
C GLN A 86 -5.37 -3.99 -1.67
N ASN A 87 -4.76 -2.89 -1.23
CA ASN A 87 -5.05 -1.56 -1.77
C ASN A 87 -4.61 -1.43 -3.24
N PHE A 88 -3.43 -1.91 -3.58
CA PHE A 88 -2.97 -1.95 -4.97
C PHE A 88 -3.88 -2.84 -5.84
N GLN A 89 -4.24 -4.02 -5.36
CA GLN A 89 -5.19 -4.91 -6.04
C GLN A 89 -6.57 -4.28 -6.22
N SER A 90 -7.07 -3.59 -5.19
CA SER A 90 -8.36 -2.88 -5.21
C SER A 90 -8.40 -1.83 -6.33
N ARG A 91 -7.32 -1.07 -6.50
CA ARG A 91 -7.20 -0.05 -7.54
C ARG A 91 -7.20 -0.66 -8.94
N ILE A 92 -6.42 -1.73 -9.16
CA ILE A 92 -6.41 -2.43 -10.45
C ILE A 92 -7.80 -2.95 -10.78
N MET A 93 -8.46 -3.59 -9.81
CA MET A 93 -9.78 -4.16 -9.99
C MET A 93 -10.83 -3.09 -10.32
N TYR A 94 -10.83 -1.98 -9.58
CA TYR A 94 -11.76 -0.88 -9.81
C TYR A 94 -11.50 -0.14 -11.13
N ALA A 95 -10.24 0.07 -11.50
CA ALA A 95 -9.88 0.65 -12.79
C ALA A 95 -10.35 -0.26 -13.93
N THR A 96 -10.13 -1.57 -13.83
CA THR A 96 -10.57 -2.55 -14.82
C THR A 96 -12.09 -2.60 -14.91
N TYR A 97 -12.80 -2.57 -13.77
CA TYR A 97 -14.26 -2.50 -13.73
C TYR A 97 -14.77 -1.29 -14.53
N LYS A 98 -14.21 -0.09 -14.30
CA LYS A 98 -14.60 1.13 -15.03
C LYS A 98 -14.31 1.04 -16.53
N LEU A 99 -13.22 0.40 -16.93
CA LEU A 99 -12.90 0.17 -18.34
C LEU A 99 -13.93 -0.76 -19.01
N VAL A 100 -14.28 -1.87 -18.35
CA VAL A 100 -15.26 -2.84 -18.88
C VAL A 100 -16.67 -2.24 -18.88
N GLN A 101 -17.02 -1.42 -17.90
CA GLN A 101 -18.32 -0.73 -17.83
C GLN A 101 -18.56 0.18 -19.04
N GLN A 102 -17.50 0.69 -19.68
CA GLN A 102 -17.59 1.54 -20.88
C GLN A 102 -17.66 0.73 -22.20
N GLN A 103 -17.52 -0.58 -22.15
CA GLN A 103 -17.59 -1.46 -23.32
C GLN A 103 -19.04 -1.86 -23.62
N PRO A 104 -19.35 -2.35 -24.85
CA PRO A 104 -20.68 -2.86 -25.18
C PRO A 104 -21.11 -3.99 -24.22
N GLY A 105 -22.28 -3.85 -23.59
CA GLY A 105 -22.75 -4.79 -22.56
C GLY A 105 -22.38 -4.40 -21.12
N GLY A 106 -21.51 -3.38 -20.96
CA GLY A 106 -21.07 -2.86 -19.66
C GLY A 106 -22.17 -2.15 -18.86
N GLU A 107 -23.28 -1.77 -19.49
CA GLU A 107 -24.46 -1.19 -18.84
C GLU A 107 -25.11 -2.12 -17.79
N ARG A 108 -24.83 -3.43 -17.89
CA ARG A 108 -25.26 -4.41 -16.89
C ARG A 108 -24.41 -4.37 -15.61
N LEU A 109 -23.20 -3.85 -15.67
CA LEU A 109 -22.34 -3.65 -14.50
C LEU A 109 -22.82 -2.40 -13.75
N THR A 110 -23.69 -2.58 -12.76
CA THR A 110 -24.40 -1.47 -12.10
C THR A 110 -23.70 -0.98 -10.85
N GLY A 111 -22.86 -1.81 -10.22
CA GLY A 111 -22.24 -1.48 -8.96
C GLY A 111 -20.90 -2.16 -8.74
N PHE A 112 -20.03 -1.45 -8.05
CA PHE A 112 -18.78 -1.97 -7.53
C PHE A 112 -18.66 -1.55 -6.07
N THR A 113 -18.57 -2.51 -5.15
CA THR A 113 -18.45 -2.24 -3.72
C THR A 113 -17.31 -3.03 -3.12
N ARG A 114 -16.41 -2.32 -2.46
CA ARG A 114 -15.39 -2.90 -1.61
C ARG A 114 -15.92 -3.06 -0.19
N ILE A 115 -15.75 -4.22 0.42
CA ILE A 115 -16.09 -4.44 1.82
C ILE A 115 -14.80 -4.39 2.63
N LEU A 116 -14.71 -3.45 3.58
CA LEU A 116 -13.55 -3.26 4.43
C LEU A 116 -13.75 -3.95 5.78
N HIS A 117 -12.87 -4.91 6.11
CA HIS A 117 -12.92 -5.72 7.34
C HIS A 117 -11.99 -5.20 8.44
N ARG A 118 -12.02 -3.89 8.66
CA ARG A 118 -11.31 -3.22 9.76
C ARG A 118 -12.13 -2.02 10.21
N THR A 119 -11.99 -1.64 11.48
CA THR A 119 -12.68 -0.48 12.06
C THR A 119 -12.09 0.87 11.67
N VAL A 120 -10.86 0.87 11.17
CA VAL A 120 -10.14 2.10 10.82
C VAL A 120 -10.27 2.34 9.32
N PRO A 121 -10.72 3.53 8.88
CA PRO A 121 -10.81 3.86 7.46
C PRO A 121 -9.44 3.84 6.82
N ASP A 122 -9.39 3.50 5.53
CA ASP A 122 -8.16 3.53 4.75
C ASP A 122 -8.20 4.61 3.67
N VAL A 123 -7.06 4.78 2.99
CA VAL A 123 -6.86 5.79 1.95
C VAL A 123 -7.69 5.58 0.69
N LEU A 124 -8.34 4.42 0.54
CA LEU A 124 -9.14 4.09 -0.65
C LEU A 124 -10.62 4.33 -0.47
N MET A 125 -11.10 4.62 0.76
CA MET A 125 -12.51 4.91 0.99
C MET A 125 -13.00 6.13 0.22
N ASP A 126 -12.13 7.09 -0.06
CA ASP A 126 -12.44 8.29 -0.86
C ASP A 126 -12.42 8.01 -2.37
N GLU A 127 -11.78 6.93 -2.82
CA GLU A 127 -11.57 6.61 -4.24
C GLU A 127 -12.53 5.51 -4.75
N ILE A 128 -12.74 4.49 -3.93
CA ILE A 128 -13.49 3.27 -4.27
C ILE A 128 -14.71 3.19 -3.34
N PRO A 129 -15.94 3.00 -3.87
CA PRO A 129 -17.12 2.83 -3.05
C PRO A 129 -16.91 1.69 -2.05
N THR A 130 -16.78 2.05 -0.77
CA THR A 130 -16.40 1.12 0.29
C THR A 130 -17.50 1.03 1.33
N PHE A 131 -17.98 -0.19 1.59
CA PHE A 131 -18.80 -0.51 2.74
C PHE A 131 -17.88 -0.86 3.91
N HIS A 132 -17.96 -0.06 4.96
CA HIS A 132 -17.19 -0.25 6.18
C HIS A 132 -17.95 -1.20 7.12
N THR A 133 -17.31 -2.31 7.48
CA THR A 133 -17.95 -3.33 8.33
C THR A 133 -17.43 -3.27 9.75
N GLN A 134 -18.35 -3.33 10.70
CA GLN A 134 -18.02 -3.51 12.10
C GLN A 134 -17.64 -4.98 12.37
N PRO A 135 -16.58 -5.23 13.16
CA PRO A 135 -16.21 -6.58 13.55
C PRO A 135 -17.21 -7.13 14.57
N LEU A 136 -17.60 -8.40 14.41
CA LEU A 136 -18.44 -9.12 15.39
C LEU A 136 -17.72 -9.31 16.72
N LYS A 137 -16.39 -9.38 16.66
CA LYS A 137 -15.48 -9.53 17.80
C LYS A 137 -14.41 -8.46 17.73
N PRO A 138 -14.38 -7.48 18.66
CA PRO A 138 -13.43 -6.36 18.60
C PRO A 138 -11.96 -6.82 18.68
N GLN A 139 -11.68 -7.95 19.33
CA GLN A 139 -10.33 -8.52 19.40
C GLN A 139 -9.78 -8.99 18.04
N CYS A 140 -10.63 -9.16 17.04
CA CYS A 140 -10.27 -9.66 15.70
C CYS A 140 -10.08 -8.54 14.67
N ASP A 141 -10.08 -7.27 15.08
CA ASP A 141 -9.88 -6.14 14.16
C ASP A 141 -8.46 -6.07 13.59
N GLY A 142 -7.45 -6.51 14.38
CA GLY A 142 -6.06 -6.54 13.93
C GLY A 142 -5.69 -7.81 13.16
N TRP A 143 -6.05 -8.99 13.71
CA TRP A 143 -5.74 -10.27 13.10
C TRP A 143 -6.59 -11.40 13.69
N CYS A 144 -7.17 -12.24 12.83
CA CYS A 144 -7.82 -13.51 13.15
C CYS A 144 -7.67 -14.44 11.94
N ASP A 145 -7.80 -15.76 12.14
CA ASP A 145 -7.60 -16.75 11.06
C ASP A 145 -8.51 -16.50 9.84
N TYR A 146 -9.69 -15.93 10.08
CA TYR A 146 -10.66 -15.55 9.05
C TYR A 146 -11.25 -14.16 9.33
N PRO A 147 -10.55 -13.06 8.97
CA PRO A 147 -11.02 -11.70 9.23
C PRO A 147 -12.35 -11.41 8.51
N VAL A 148 -12.48 -11.93 7.29
CA VAL A 148 -13.70 -11.83 6.48
C VAL A 148 -14.89 -12.48 7.19
N ALA A 149 -14.69 -13.63 7.84
CA ALA A 149 -15.74 -14.36 8.56
C ALA A 149 -16.30 -13.60 9.78
N ASN A 150 -15.51 -12.69 10.33
CA ASN A 150 -15.77 -11.99 11.58
C ASN A 150 -16.44 -10.62 11.39
N SER A 151 -17.10 -10.38 10.26
CA SER A 151 -17.68 -9.06 9.97
C SER A 151 -19.18 -9.11 9.80
N GLU A 152 -19.84 -8.04 10.24
CA GLU A 152 -21.31 -7.95 10.30
C GLU A 152 -21.99 -8.12 8.93
N TRP A 153 -21.32 -7.79 7.83
CA TRP A 153 -21.89 -7.95 6.48
C TRP A 153 -22.16 -9.42 6.15
N LEU A 154 -21.38 -10.38 6.67
CA LEU A 154 -21.68 -11.80 6.48
C LEU A 154 -22.91 -12.24 7.26
N ALA A 155 -23.24 -11.57 8.37
CA ALA A 155 -24.51 -11.80 9.05
C ALA A 155 -25.65 -11.24 8.19
N CYS A 156 -25.48 -10.04 7.64
CA CYS A 156 -26.44 -9.42 6.71
C CYS A 156 -26.71 -10.31 5.47
N VAL A 157 -25.66 -10.80 4.80
CA VAL A 157 -25.79 -11.69 3.62
C VAL A 157 -26.40 -13.05 3.98
N ARG A 158 -26.16 -13.56 5.20
CA ARG A 158 -26.78 -14.79 5.69
C ARG A 158 -28.22 -14.59 6.18
N GLY A 159 -28.81 -13.40 6.05
CA GLY A 159 -30.17 -13.11 6.49
C GLY A 159 -30.31 -13.02 8.01
N HIS A 160 -29.21 -12.92 8.75
CA HIS A 160 -29.23 -12.64 10.18
C HIS A 160 -29.25 -11.12 10.38
N SER A 161 -30.31 -10.61 10.99
CA SER A 161 -30.40 -9.20 11.40
C SER A 161 -29.25 -8.86 12.34
N VAL A 162 -28.40 -7.91 11.94
CA VAL A 162 -27.42 -7.28 12.82
C VAL A 162 -28.23 -6.27 13.66
N VAL A 163 -28.39 -6.57 14.94
CA VAL A 163 -29.07 -5.73 15.95
C VAL A 163 -28.06 -4.76 16.54
#